data_AF-A0A2J8V0N2-F1
#
_entry.id   AF-A0A2J8V0N2-F1
#
_cell.length_a   1.000
_cell.length_b   1.000
_cell.length_c   1.000
_cell.angle_alpha   90.00
_cell.angle_beta   90.00
_cell.angle_gamma   90.00
#
_symmetry.space_group_name_H-M   'P 1'
#
loop_
_entity.id
_entity.type
_entity.pdbx_description
1 polymer ?
#
loop_
_entity_poly.entity_id
_entity_poly.type
_entity_poly.pdbx_seq_one_letter_code
_entity_poly.pdbx_strand_id
1 'polypeptide(L)'
;MAKSDTGKIGLINLGNTCYVNSILQALFMASDFRHCVLRLTENNSQPLMTKLQWLFGFLEHSQRPAISPENFLSASWTPWFSPGTQQDCSEYLKYLLDRLHEEEKTGTRICQKLKQSSSPSPPEEPLAPSSTSVEKMFGGKIVTRICCLCCLNVSSREEAFTDLSLAFPPPERCRRRRLGSVMRPTEDITARELPPPTSAQGPGRVGPRRQRKHCITGDTLPTNLYIEGLDSKEAGGQSSREEKVEREEERKEERTEKEEVGEEEESTRGEEEREKEEEVEEEEEKVEKETEKEAQQEKEEDSLGVGTHLDAAIPSGEQTCGSEGSRSVLDLVNYFLSPEKLTAENRYYCESCASLQDAEKVVELSQGPRYLILTLLRFSFDLRTMRRRKILDDVSIPLLLRLPLAGGRGQAYDLCSVVVHSGVSSESGHYYCYAREGAARPAPSLGTADRPEPENQWYLFNDTRVSFSSFESVSNVTSFFPKDTAYVLFYRQRPREGPEAESGSSRVRTEPTLHKDLMEAISKDNILYLQEQEKEARSRAAYISALPTSPHWGRGFDEDKDEDEGSPGGCNPAGGNGGDFHRLVF
;
A
#
# COMPACT_ATOMS: atom_id res chain seq x y z
N MET A 1 11.19 13.41 20.69
CA MET A 1 9.84 12.81 20.90
C MET A 1 9.98 11.65 21.87
N ALA A 2 9.01 11.40 22.75
CA ALA A 2 8.99 10.23 23.63
C ALA A 2 8.47 8.99 22.90
N LYS A 3 8.90 7.80 23.31
CA LYS A 3 8.38 6.52 22.81
C LYS A 3 6.90 6.37 23.18
N SER A 4 6.10 5.80 22.28
CA SER A 4 4.66 5.66 22.45
C SER A 4 4.32 4.74 23.63
N ASP A 5 3.32 5.14 24.44
CA ASP A 5 2.77 4.33 25.54
C ASP A 5 2.14 3.00 25.06
N THR A 6 1.92 2.85 23.75
CA THR A 6 1.54 1.57 23.11
C THR A 6 2.64 0.49 23.17
N GLY A 7 3.87 0.88 23.50
CA GLY A 7 5.07 0.03 23.41
C GLY A 7 5.50 -0.29 21.97
N LYS A 8 4.82 0.26 20.94
CA LYS A 8 5.14 0.06 19.52
C LYS A 8 6.04 1.19 18.99
N ILE A 9 6.78 0.89 17.94
CA ILE A 9 7.78 1.77 17.34
C ILE A 9 7.27 2.29 15.99
N GLY A 10 7.37 3.59 15.75
CA GLY A 10 7.04 4.20 14.46
C GLY A 10 8.14 4.00 13.40
N LEU A 11 7.82 4.33 12.16
CA LEU A 11 8.79 4.39 11.06
C LEU A 11 8.95 5.82 10.57
N ILE A 12 10.18 6.29 10.41
CA ILE A 12 10.46 7.62 9.88
C ILE A 12 10.06 7.67 8.40
N ASN A 13 9.35 8.73 8.00
CA ASN A 13 9.08 9.00 6.60
C ASN A 13 10.30 9.68 5.98
N LEU A 14 10.85 9.10 4.91
CA LEU A 14 12.10 9.53 4.27
C LEU A 14 11.84 10.37 3.01
N GLY A 15 10.67 11.00 2.92
CA GLY A 15 10.18 11.72 1.75
C GLY A 15 9.24 10.85 0.92
N ASN A 16 7.93 11.07 1.09
CA ASN A 16 6.86 10.33 0.41
C ASN A 16 6.90 8.78 0.61
N THR A 17 7.50 8.27 1.69
CA THR A 17 7.67 6.81 1.94
C THR A 17 6.56 6.18 2.79
N CYS A 18 5.45 6.88 3.06
CA CYS A 18 4.36 6.38 3.90
C CYS A 18 3.68 5.11 3.36
N TYR A 19 3.72 4.90 2.04
CA TYR A 19 3.27 3.66 1.38
C TYR A 19 4.09 2.44 1.83
N VAL A 20 5.41 2.60 2.00
CA VAL A 20 6.31 1.56 2.51
C VAL A 20 6.08 1.36 4.00
N ASN A 21 6.02 2.45 4.77
CA ASN A 21 5.85 2.40 6.23
C ASN A 21 4.56 1.65 6.62
N SER A 22 3.45 1.94 5.94
CA SER A 22 2.15 1.30 6.20
C SER A 22 2.16 -0.20 5.92
N ILE A 23 2.83 -0.62 4.83
CA ILE A 23 2.98 -2.04 4.46
C ILE A 23 3.90 -2.77 5.43
N LEU A 24 5.03 -2.16 5.83
CA LEU A 24 5.95 -2.75 6.80
C LEU A 24 5.28 -2.99 8.16
N GLN A 25 4.50 -2.02 8.64
CA GLN A 25 3.73 -2.18 9.89
C GLN A 25 2.62 -3.24 9.75
N ALA A 26 1.93 -3.31 8.60
CA ALA A 26 0.94 -4.36 8.33
C ALA A 26 1.57 -5.77 8.34
N LEU A 27 2.74 -5.93 7.73
CA LEU A 27 3.49 -7.20 7.69
C LEU A 27 4.11 -7.55 9.06
N PHE A 28 4.59 -6.56 9.81
CA PHE A 28 5.11 -6.74 11.17
C PHE A 28 4.02 -7.21 12.14
N MET A 29 2.81 -6.66 12.03
CA MET A 29 1.66 -7.06 12.86
C MET A 29 1.05 -8.41 12.44
N ALA A 30 1.41 -8.96 11.27
CA ALA A 30 1.10 -10.33 10.86
C ALA A 30 2.00 -11.33 11.60
N SER A 31 1.64 -11.66 12.84
CA SER A 31 2.48 -12.39 13.81
C SER A 31 3.16 -13.65 13.29
N ASP A 32 2.45 -14.52 12.54
CA ASP A 32 3.06 -15.74 12.01
C ASP A 32 4.18 -15.42 10.98
N PHE A 33 4.01 -14.36 10.17
CA PHE A 33 5.03 -13.88 9.25
C PHE A 33 6.18 -13.20 10.00
N ARG A 34 5.90 -12.33 10.99
CA ARG A 34 6.93 -11.76 11.89
C ARG A 34 7.78 -12.86 12.52
N HIS A 35 7.18 -13.91 13.07
CA HIS A 35 7.91 -15.04 13.64
C HIS A 35 8.70 -15.84 12.59
N CYS A 36 8.26 -15.94 11.33
CA CYS A 36 9.05 -16.55 10.26
C CYS A 36 10.29 -15.71 9.94
N VAL A 37 10.14 -14.40 9.78
CA VAL A 37 11.24 -13.46 9.54
C VAL A 37 12.24 -13.45 10.69
N LEU A 38 11.77 -13.34 11.94
CA LEU A 38 12.66 -13.27 13.12
C LEU A 38 13.42 -14.56 13.41
N ARG A 39 12.90 -15.73 12.99
CA ARG A 39 13.56 -17.05 13.12
C ARG A 39 14.39 -17.46 11.89
N LEU A 40 14.58 -16.58 10.91
CA LEU A 40 15.53 -16.82 9.82
C LEU A 40 16.91 -17.13 10.42
N THR A 41 17.66 -18.07 9.83
CA THR A 41 18.97 -18.51 10.34
C THR A 41 20.12 -17.67 9.79
N GLU A 42 21.21 -17.49 10.55
CA GLU A 42 22.41 -16.71 10.14
C GLU A 42 22.94 -17.13 8.76
N ASN A 43 23.11 -18.44 8.55
CA ASN A 43 23.60 -19.01 7.29
C ASN A 43 22.45 -19.23 6.28
N ASN A 44 21.79 -18.15 5.86
CA ASN A 44 20.74 -18.17 4.85
C ASN A 44 21.19 -17.55 3.50
N SER A 45 20.47 -17.88 2.43
CA SER A 45 20.66 -17.34 1.07
C SER A 45 19.59 -16.31 0.68
N GLN A 46 18.98 -15.64 1.67
CA GLN A 46 17.85 -14.71 1.56
C GLN A 46 18.28 -13.30 2.05
N PRO A 47 19.03 -12.55 1.23
CA PRO A 47 19.58 -11.26 1.64
C PRO A 47 18.49 -10.22 1.97
N LEU A 48 17.36 -10.21 1.26
CA LEU A 48 16.28 -9.26 1.53
C LEU A 48 15.53 -9.63 2.81
N MET A 49 15.19 -10.91 3.02
CA MET A 49 14.61 -11.42 4.26
C MET A 49 15.52 -11.13 5.47
N THR A 50 16.84 -11.21 5.30
CA THR A 50 17.81 -10.84 6.34
C THR A 50 17.73 -9.34 6.66
N LYS A 51 17.64 -8.45 5.66
CA LYS A 51 17.44 -7.01 5.91
C LYS A 51 16.09 -6.73 6.59
N LEU A 52 15.04 -7.49 6.26
CA LEU A 52 13.73 -7.41 6.91
C LEU A 52 13.79 -7.89 8.39
N GLN A 53 14.55 -8.95 8.67
CA GLN A 53 14.81 -9.44 10.03
C GLN A 53 15.50 -8.39 10.89
N TRP A 54 16.48 -7.68 10.34
CA TRP A 54 17.12 -6.56 11.02
C TRP A 54 16.10 -5.46 11.37
N LEU A 55 15.29 -5.02 10.41
CA LEU A 55 14.26 -4.00 10.65
C LEU A 55 13.22 -4.45 11.70
N PHE A 56 12.73 -5.68 11.60
CA PHE A 56 11.74 -6.23 12.54
C PHE A 56 12.33 -6.41 13.95
N GLY A 57 13.61 -6.76 14.08
CA GLY A 57 14.29 -6.78 15.38
C GLY A 57 14.33 -5.40 16.05
N PHE A 58 14.59 -4.34 15.27
CA PHE A 58 14.50 -2.97 15.78
C PHE A 58 13.06 -2.54 16.12
N LEU A 59 12.05 -2.95 15.35
CA LEU A 59 10.64 -2.68 15.67
C LEU A 59 10.16 -3.40 16.96
N GLU A 60 10.70 -4.58 17.28
CA GLU A 60 10.36 -5.33 18.49
C GLU A 60 11.11 -4.81 19.74
N HIS A 61 12.35 -4.32 19.60
CA HIS A 61 13.26 -4.09 20.74
C HIS A 61 13.94 -2.72 20.83
N SER A 62 13.75 -1.80 19.87
CA SER A 62 14.32 -0.45 20.00
C SER A 62 13.63 0.35 21.11
N GLN A 63 14.38 1.22 21.79
CA GLN A 63 13.85 2.19 22.73
C GLN A 63 13.57 3.57 22.12
N ARG A 64 13.92 3.78 20.85
CA ARG A 64 13.53 4.99 20.12
C ARG A 64 12.02 5.08 19.91
N PRO A 65 11.43 6.28 19.76
CA PRO A 65 10.02 6.43 19.37
C PRO A 65 9.73 5.92 17.96
N ALA A 66 10.68 6.11 17.05
CA ALA A 66 10.63 5.68 15.67
C ALA A 66 12.04 5.35 15.15
N ILE A 67 12.12 4.55 14.11
CA ILE A 67 13.38 4.13 13.46
C ILE A 67 13.35 4.45 11.95
N SER A 68 14.51 4.61 11.34
CA SER A 68 14.63 4.78 9.89
C SER A 68 14.56 3.41 9.18
N PRO A 69 13.64 3.20 8.22
CA PRO A 69 13.60 1.99 7.39
C PRO A 69 14.59 2.02 6.21
N GLU A 70 15.41 3.06 6.06
CA GLU A 70 16.29 3.33 4.91
C GLU A 70 17.09 2.11 4.41
N ASN A 71 17.78 1.40 5.32
CA ASN A 71 18.56 0.21 4.98
C ASN A 71 17.74 -0.93 4.35
N PHE A 72 16.44 -1.01 4.68
CA PHE A 72 15.53 -1.96 4.07
C PHE A 72 14.93 -1.39 2.79
N LEU A 73 14.49 -0.13 2.81
CA LEU A 73 13.93 0.60 1.67
C LEU A 73 14.85 0.54 0.44
N SER A 74 16.14 0.80 0.62
CA SER A 74 17.14 0.74 -0.46
C SER A 74 17.38 -0.69 -0.98
N ALA A 75 17.14 -1.73 -0.17
CA ALA A 75 17.27 -3.14 -0.57
C ALA A 75 16.00 -3.69 -1.25
N SER A 76 14.83 -3.18 -0.85
CA SER A 76 13.50 -3.50 -1.38
C SER A 76 13.01 -2.55 -2.47
N TRP A 77 13.86 -1.63 -2.96
CA TRP A 77 13.45 -0.60 -3.91
C TRP A 77 12.89 -1.20 -5.22
N THR A 78 11.71 -0.73 -5.60
CA THR A 78 11.00 -1.05 -6.84
C THR A 78 11.70 -0.36 -8.02
N PRO A 79 12.27 -1.09 -9.00
CA PRO A 79 13.16 -0.49 -10.02
C PRO A 79 12.54 0.59 -10.91
N TRP A 80 11.21 0.63 -11.00
CA TRP A 80 10.47 1.61 -11.80
C TRP A 80 9.83 2.74 -10.96
N PHE A 81 10.07 2.78 -9.64
CA PHE A 81 9.65 3.90 -8.79
C PHE A 81 10.76 4.95 -8.74
N SER A 82 10.41 6.20 -9.04
CA SER A 82 11.28 7.35 -8.85
C SER A 82 11.45 7.66 -7.36
N PRO A 83 12.69 7.88 -6.86
CA PRO A 83 12.91 8.36 -5.50
C PRO A 83 12.18 9.68 -5.23
N GLY A 84 11.63 9.83 -4.02
CA GLY A 84 10.92 11.02 -3.58
C GLY A 84 9.49 11.21 -4.12
N THR A 85 9.02 10.39 -5.07
CA THR A 85 7.61 10.49 -5.54
C THR A 85 6.66 9.60 -4.73
N GLN A 86 5.37 9.94 -4.76
CA GLN A 86 4.31 9.12 -4.14
C GLN A 86 3.98 7.90 -5.00
N GLN A 87 3.61 6.79 -4.36
CA GLN A 87 3.54 5.47 -5.00
C GLN A 87 2.39 4.62 -4.44
N ASP A 88 2.00 3.57 -5.17
CA ASP A 88 0.93 2.65 -4.75
C ASP A 88 1.44 1.60 -3.74
N CYS A 89 0.79 1.51 -2.58
CA CYS A 89 1.22 0.59 -1.52
C CYS A 89 0.92 -0.90 -1.84
N SER A 90 -0.09 -1.21 -2.66
CA SER A 90 -0.39 -2.58 -3.12
C SER A 90 0.65 -3.05 -4.14
N GLU A 91 1.10 -2.15 -5.02
CA GLU A 91 2.18 -2.43 -5.97
C GLU A 91 3.51 -2.71 -5.26
N TYR A 92 3.88 -1.87 -4.29
CA TYR A 92 5.05 -2.13 -3.44
C TYR A 92 4.94 -3.46 -2.68
N LEU A 93 3.77 -3.77 -2.10
CA LEU A 93 3.53 -5.05 -1.41
C LEU A 93 3.70 -6.25 -2.35
N LYS A 94 3.14 -6.18 -3.57
CA LYS A 94 3.27 -7.22 -4.59
C LYS A 94 4.73 -7.46 -4.96
N TYR A 95 5.46 -6.39 -5.26
CA TYR A 95 6.89 -6.45 -5.55
C TYR A 95 7.71 -7.05 -4.41
N LEU A 96 7.45 -6.61 -3.17
CA LEU A 96 8.15 -7.09 -1.98
C LEU A 96 7.91 -8.59 -1.75
N LEU A 97 6.67 -9.05 -1.83
CA LEU A 97 6.34 -10.46 -1.66
C LEU A 97 6.94 -11.34 -2.78
N ASP A 98 6.95 -10.87 -4.02
CA ASP A 98 7.58 -11.56 -5.16
C ASP A 98 9.11 -11.67 -4.97
N ARG A 99 9.78 -10.56 -4.61
CA ARG A 99 11.22 -10.55 -4.30
C ARG A 99 11.58 -11.52 -3.17
N LEU A 100 10.81 -11.56 -2.09
CA LEU A 100 11.01 -12.48 -0.98
C LEU A 100 10.73 -13.95 -1.37
N HIS A 101 9.75 -14.20 -2.24
CA HIS A 101 9.46 -15.54 -2.75
C HIS A 101 10.59 -16.05 -3.65
N GLU A 102 10.99 -15.27 -4.65
CA GLU A 102 11.97 -15.70 -5.65
C GLU A 102 13.39 -15.84 -5.08
N GLU A 103 13.79 -15.07 -4.05
CA GLU A 103 15.09 -15.29 -3.40
C GLU A 103 15.14 -16.61 -2.62
N GLU A 104 14.10 -16.95 -1.83
CA GLU A 104 14.04 -18.20 -1.06
C GLU A 104 13.95 -19.41 -2.01
N LYS A 105 13.15 -19.30 -3.07
CA LYS A 105 12.98 -20.32 -4.11
C LYS A 105 14.26 -20.55 -4.90
N THR A 106 14.93 -19.48 -5.34
CA THR A 106 16.19 -19.56 -6.10
C THR A 106 17.32 -20.11 -5.24
N GLY A 107 17.48 -19.61 -4.01
CA GLY A 107 18.46 -20.12 -3.05
C GLY A 107 18.26 -21.63 -2.78
N THR A 108 17.03 -22.04 -2.50
CA THR A 108 16.66 -23.46 -2.31
C THR A 108 17.00 -24.31 -3.54
N ARG A 109 16.61 -23.85 -4.74
CA ARG A 109 16.83 -24.56 -6.01
C ARG A 109 18.32 -24.72 -6.34
N ILE A 110 19.15 -23.72 -6.04
CA ILE A 110 20.60 -23.78 -6.22
C ILE A 110 21.19 -24.82 -5.26
N CYS A 111 20.85 -24.76 -3.97
CA CYS A 111 21.31 -25.74 -2.98
C CYS A 111 20.91 -27.19 -3.32
N GLN A 112 19.70 -27.40 -3.83
CA GLN A 112 19.25 -28.72 -4.29
C GLN A 112 20.05 -29.22 -5.51
N LYS A 113 20.23 -28.38 -6.53
CA LYS A 113 21.01 -28.73 -7.73
C LYS A 113 22.48 -29.05 -7.40
N LEU A 114 23.12 -28.26 -6.54
CA LEU A 114 24.50 -28.50 -6.12
C LEU A 114 24.64 -29.85 -5.40
N LYS A 115 23.71 -30.18 -4.49
CA LYS A 115 23.66 -31.49 -3.82
C LYS A 115 23.50 -32.63 -4.82
N GLN A 116 22.54 -32.53 -5.75
CA GLN A 116 22.31 -33.54 -6.80
C GLN A 116 23.54 -33.73 -7.71
N SER A 117 24.26 -32.66 -8.04
CA SER A 117 25.48 -32.74 -8.86
C SER A 117 26.69 -33.36 -8.14
N SER A 118 26.62 -33.49 -6.81
CA SER A 118 27.71 -33.97 -5.95
C SER A 118 27.55 -35.43 -5.50
N SER A 119 26.40 -36.06 -5.77
CA SER A 119 26.09 -37.45 -5.39
C SER A 119 26.19 -38.42 -6.58
N PRO A 120 26.94 -39.53 -6.49
CA PRO A 120 27.10 -40.49 -7.60
C PRO A 120 25.98 -41.55 -7.70
N SER A 121 24.92 -41.46 -6.90
CA SER A 121 23.78 -42.39 -6.91
C SER A 121 22.66 -41.95 -7.87
N PRO A 122 21.77 -42.87 -8.32
CA PRO A 122 20.60 -42.50 -9.09
C PRO A 122 19.71 -41.51 -8.32
N PRO A 123 18.90 -40.68 -9.00
CA PRO A 123 17.97 -39.79 -8.31
C PRO A 123 16.92 -40.63 -7.56
N GLU A 124 17.00 -40.59 -6.22
CA GLU A 124 15.79 -40.76 -5.40
C GLU A 124 14.75 -39.71 -5.83
N GLU A 125 13.47 -40.01 -5.63
CA GLU A 125 12.35 -39.22 -6.15
C GLU A 125 12.53 -37.72 -5.87
N PRO A 126 12.09 -36.84 -6.81
CA PRO A 126 12.25 -35.40 -6.64
C PRO A 126 11.52 -34.95 -5.37
N LEU A 127 12.31 -34.68 -4.33
CA LEU A 127 11.86 -34.08 -3.07
C LEU A 127 10.93 -32.92 -3.41
N ALA A 128 9.67 -33.04 -2.99
CA ALA A 128 8.63 -32.09 -3.33
C ALA A 128 9.12 -30.66 -3.05
N PRO A 129 8.93 -29.69 -3.97
CA PRO A 129 9.44 -28.35 -3.80
C PRO A 129 8.93 -27.77 -2.49
N SER A 130 9.84 -27.53 -1.55
CA SER A 130 9.51 -26.97 -0.26
C SER A 130 8.97 -25.56 -0.47
N SER A 131 7.70 -25.35 -0.14
CA SER A 131 7.05 -24.06 -0.35
C SER A 131 7.77 -22.95 0.42
N THR A 132 7.86 -21.75 -0.16
CA THR A 132 8.55 -20.63 0.48
C THR A 132 7.76 -20.09 1.67
N SER A 133 8.40 -19.28 2.50
CA SER A 133 7.75 -18.56 3.61
C SER A 133 6.59 -17.69 3.10
N VAL A 134 6.75 -17.05 1.94
CA VAL A 134 5.68 -16.28 1.27
C VAL A 134 4.52 -17.18 0.85
N GLU A 135 4.79 -18.32 0.19
CA GLU A 135 3.72 -19.26 -0.21
C GLU A 135 2.98 -19.83 1.01
N LYS A 136 3.70 -20.17 2.08
CA LYS A 136 3.10 -20.69 3.33
C LYS A 136 2.23 -19.68 4.06
N MET A 137 2.55 -18.38 3.96
CA MET A 137 1.86 -17.31 4.68
C MET A 137 0.76 -16.66 3.83
N PHE A 138 1.03 -16.31 2.58
CA PHE A 138 0.15 -15.51 1.72
C PHE A 138 -0.32 -16.26 0.47
N GLY A 139 0.27 -17.42 0.14
CA GLY A 139 -0.06 -18.20 -1.05
C GLY A 139 -1.44 -18.86 -0.97
N GLY A 140 -2.35 -18.43 -1.85
CA GLY A 140 -3.61 -19.09 -2.13
C GLY A 140 -3.62 -19.70 -3.53
N LYS A 141 -4.68 -20.45 -3.85
CA LYS A 141 -4.92 -20.99 -5.18
C LYS A 141 -6.35 -20.73 -5.64
N ILE A 142 -6.46 -20.36 -6.92
CA ILE A 142 -7.71 -20.04 -7.58
C ILE A 142 -7.81 -20.84 -8.87
N VAL A 143 -9.00 -21.39 -9.16
CA VAL A 143 -9.28 -22.17 -10.36
C VAL A 143 -10.30 -21.44 -11.21
N THR A 144 -9.89 -21.10 -12.43
CA THR A 144 -10.78 -20.57 -13.47
C THR A 144 -11.22 -21.71 -14.37
N ARG A 145 -12.53 -21.90 -14.52
CA ARG A 145 -13.14 -22.86 -15.46
C ARG A 145 -13.90 -22.10 -16.54
N ILE A 146 -13.70 -22.46 -17.80
CA ILE A 146 -14.43 -21.88 -18.94
C ILE A 146 -15.16 -23.01 -19.66
N CYS A 147 -16.50 -22.97 -19.60
CA CYS A 147 -17.39 -23.91 -20.26
C CYS A 147 -17.86 -23.35 -21.61
N CYS A 148 -17.55 -24.04 -22.71
CA CYS A 148 -18.03 -23.68 -24.04
C CYS A 148 -19.53 -24.01 -24.18
N LEU A 149 -20.40 -23.03 -24.48
CA LEU A 149 -21.84 -23.27 -24.57
C LEU A 149 -22.26 -24.04 -25.84
N CYS A 150 -21.35 -24.24 -26.79
CA CYS A 150 -21.59 -24.99 -28.02
C CYS A 150 -21.32 -26.50 -27.86
N CYS A 151 -20.17 -26.89 -27.31
CA CYS A 151 -19.79 -28.31 -27.14
C CYS A 151 -19.77 -28.81 -25.69
N LEU A 152 -20.07 -27.94 -24.71
CA LEU A 152 -20.03 -28.22 -23.27
C LEU A 152 -18.67 -28.68 -22.72
N ASN A 153 -17.59 -28.53 -23.50
CA ASN A 153 -16.24 -28.77 -23.02
C ASN A 153 -15.83 -27.71 -22.00
N VAL A 154 -15.26 -28.15 -20.88
CA VAL A 154 -14.78 -27.29 -19.80
C VAL A 154 -13.25 -27.29 -19.79
N SER A 155 -12.66 -26.13 -20.06
CA SER A 155 -11.23 -25.92 -19.81
C SER A 155 -11.03 -25.40 -18.38
N SER A 156 -10.00 -25.88 -17.68
CA SER A 156 -9.70 -25.49 -16.30
C SER A 156 -8.24 -25.09 -16.14
N ARG A 157 -7.98 -23.96 -15.47
CA ARG A 157 -6.64 -23.48 -15.14
C ARG A 157 -6.59 -23.16 -13.65
N GLU A 158 -5.62 -23.72 -12.94
CA GLU A 158 -5.31 -23.35 -11.55
C GLU A 158 -4.09 -22.41 -11.55
N GLU A 159 -4.18 -21.33 -10.80
CA GLU A 159 -3.12 -20.34 -10.62
C GLU A 159 -2.95 -19.99 -9.13
N ALA A 160 -1.74 -19.56 -8.76
CA ALA A 160 -1.44 -19.12 -7.40
C ALA A 160 -1.65 -17.61 -7.27
N PHE A 161 -2.04 -17.14 -6.09
CA PHE A 161 -2.20 -15.71 -5.79
C PHE A 161 -1.64 -15.36 -4.40
N THR A 162 -1.28 -14.10 -4.20
CA THR A 162 -0.90 -13.52 -2.91
C THR A 162 -1.92 -12.50 -2.39
N ASP A 163 -2.54 -11.73 -3.30
CA ASP A 163 -3.72 -10.90 -3.01
C ASP A 163 -4.91 -11.24 -3.92
N LEU A 164 -6.11 -10.85 -3.50
CA LEU A 164 -7.28 -10.73 -4.38
C LEU A 164 -7.55 -9.25 -4.64
N SER A 165 -7.43 -8.86 -5.90
CA SER A 165 -7.71 -7.51 -6.38
C SER A 165 -9.21 -7.35 -6.67
N LEU A 166 -9.94 -6.79 -5.71
CA LEU A 166 -11.40 -6.70 -5.72
C LEU A 166 -11.89 -5.45 -6.48
N ALA A 167 -12.44 -5.68 -7.67
CA ALA A 167 -13.05 -4.64 -8.49
C ALA A 167 -14.40 -4.17 -7.92
N PHE A 168 -14.68 -2.88 -8.04
CA PHE A 168 -16.00 -2.33 -7.75
C PHE A 168 -16.97 -2.67 -8.92
N PRO A 169 -18.18 -3.18 -8.64
CA PRO A 169 -19.19 -3.38 -9.67
C PRO A 169 -19.49 -2.07 -10.41
N PRO A 170 -19.66 -2.10 -11.75
CA PRO A 170 -19.99 -0.90 -12.51
C PRO A 170 -21.26 -0.28 -11.95
N PRO A 171 -21.37 1.07 -11.91
CA PRO A 171 -22.59 1.72 -11.45
C PRO A 171 -23.76 1.24 -12.30
N GLU A 172 -24.84 0.78 -11.64
CA GLU A 172 -26.01 0.30 -12.36
C GLU A 172 -26.55 1.43 -13.23
N ARG A 173 -26.43 1.27 -14.55
CA ARG A 173 -27.18 2.13 -15.49
C ARG A 173 -28.65 1.81 -15.29
N CYS A 174 -29.28 2.55 -14.39
CA CYS A 174 -30.67 2.37 -14.00
C CYS A 174 -31.56 2.43 -15.25
N ARG A 175 -31.87 1.26 -15.81
CA ARG A 175 -32.76 1.11 -16.96
C ARG A 175 -34.20 1.26 -16.50
N ARG A 176 -34.53 2.43 -15.94
CA ARG A 176 -35.89 2.98 -15.95
C ARG A 176 -36.26 3.26 -17.41
N ARG A 177 -36.50 2.20 -18.19
CA ARG A 177 -37.46 2.28 -19.29
C ARG A 177 -38.75 2.74 -18.63
N ARG A 178 -39.14 4.00 -18.86
CA ARG A 178 -40.53 4.39 -18.65
C ARG A 178 -41.35 3.44 -19.52
N LEU A 179 -42.08 2.52 -18.89
CA LEU A 179 -43.11 1.77 -19.57
C LEU A 179 -44.21 2.79 -19.90
N GLY A 180 -44.09 3.40 -21.08
CA GLY A 180 -45.15 4.22 -21.65
C GLY A 180 -46.41 3.38 -21.75
N SER A 181 -47.54 3.99 -21.39
CA SER A 181 -48.82 3.30 -21.20
C SER A 181 -49.20 2.40 -22.36
N VAL A 182 -49.81 1.26 -22.03
CA VAL A 182 -50.49 0.37 -22.97
C VAL A 182 -51.59 1.15 -23.72
N MET A 183 -51.56 1.07 -25.05
CA MET A 183 -52.76 1.10 -25.89
C MET A 183 -52.81 -0.23 -26.64
N ARG A 184 -53.97 -0.90 -26.59
CA ARG A 184 -54.21 -2.18 -27.26
C ARG A 184 -54.67 -1.97 -28.71
N PRO A 185 -54.46 -2.95 -29.60
CA PRO A 185 -54.77 -2.81 -31.02
C PRO A 185 -56.28 -2.93 -31.30
N THR A 186 -56.74 -2.21 -32.33
CA THR A 186 -57.92 -2.58 -33.12
C THR A 186 -57.46 -3.20 -34.42
N GLU A 187 -58.01 -4.37 -34.73
CA GLU A 187 -57.84 -5.07 -35.99
C GLU A 187 -58.62 -4.33 -37.10
N ASP A 188 -58.11 -4.34 -38.33
CA ASP A 188 -59.01 -4.45 -39.49
C ASP A 188 -58.29 -5.08 -40.70
N ILE A 189 -59.08 -5.74 -41.55
CA ILE A 189 -58.62 -6.72 -42.53
C ILE A 189 -58.62 -6.14 -43.95
N THR A 190 -57.56 -6.35 -44.73
CA THR A 190 -57.65 -6.73 -46.16
C THR A 190 -56.29 -7.17 -46.73
N ALA A 191 -56.32 -8.14 -47.65
CA ALA A 191 -55.13 -8.80 -48.21
C ALA A 191 -54.79 -8.30 -49.63
N ARG A 192 -53.51 -8.45 -50.04
CA ARG A 192 -53.16 -8.95 -51.40
C ARG A 192 -51.67 -9.30 -51.64
N GLU A 193 -51.46 -10.55 -52.07
CA GLU A 193 -50.56 -11.06 -53.13
C GLU A 193 -49.06 -10.64 -53.21
N LEU A 194 -48.18 -11.63 -52.96
CA LEU A 194 -46.89 -11.87 -53.66
C LEU A 194 -47.18 -12.63 -54.99
N PRO A 195 -46.29 -12.76 -56.03
CA PRO A 195 -44.83 -13.02 -55.97
C PRO A 195 -44.02 -12.37 -57.16
N PRO A 196 -42.90 -12.92 -57.74
CA PRO A 196 -41.53 -12.75 -57.24
C PRO A 196 -40.53 -12.26 -58.37
N PRO A 197 -39.25 -12.72 -58.56
CA PRO A 197 -38.18 -11.82 -59.03
C PRO A 197 -37.67 -12.04 -60.48
N THR A 198 -36.89 -11.10 -61.03
CA THR A 198 -36.14 -11.30 -62.29
C THR A 198 -34.78 -10.59 -62.36
N SER A 199 -33.87 -11.20 -63.15
CA SER A 199 -32.45 -10.86 -63.35
C SER A 199 -32.08 -10.80 -64.84
N ALA A 200 -31.17 -9.91 -65.25
CA ALA A 200 -30.31 -9.99 -66.47
C ALA A 200 -29.26 -8.82 -66.43
N GLN A 201 -27.93 -9.02 -66.55
CA GLN A 201 -27.09 -9.24 -67.76
C GLN A 201 -27.22 -8.12 -68.83
N GLY A 202 -26.19 -7.50 -69.44
CA GLY A 202 -24.70 -7.54 -69.50
C GLY A 202 -24.23 -6.46 -70.55
N PRO A 203 -23.07 -6.48 -71.26
CA PRO A 203 -21.76 -7.17 -71.08
C PRO A 203 -20.47 -6.30 -71.39
N GLY A 204 -19.25 -6.86 -71.22
CA GLY A 204 -17.97 -6.43 -71.89
C GLY A 204 -16.81 -5.99 -70.95
N ARG A 205 -15.62 -6.65 -70.84
CA ARG A 205 -14.48 -6.89 -71.79
C ARG A 205 -13.54 -5.67 -71.98
N VAL A 206 -12.19 -5.68 -71.82
CA VAL A 206 -11.12 -6.63 -71.34
C VAL A 206 -9.86 -5.82 -70.89
N GLY A 207 -9.05 -6.28 -69.90
CA GLY A 207 -7.58 -6.00 -69.88
C GLY A 207 -6.91 -5.70 -68.52
N PRO A 208 -5.61 -6.02 -68.27
CA PRO A 208 -5.10 -6.24 -66.89
C PRO A 208 -3.95 -5.32 -66.41
N ARG A 209 -3.79 -5.13 -65.09
CA ARG A 209 -2.50 -4.72 -64.48
C ARG A 209 -2.27 -5.11 -63.00
N ARG A 210 -1.39 -6.12 -62.83
CA ARG A 210 -0.38 -6.39 -61.79
C ARG A 210 -0.68 -6.20 -60.28
N GLN A 211 -0.49 -7.30 -59.56
CA GLN A 211 -0.29 -7.39 -58.11
C GLN A 211 1.08 -6.84 -57.65
N ARG A 212 1.20 -6.50 -56.36
CA ARG A 212 2.46 -6.58 -55.59
C ARG A 212 2.22 -7.28 -54.25
N LYS A 213 2.78 -8.48 -54.10
CA LYS A 213 3.26 -9.05 -52.83
C LYS A 213 4.78 -9.02 -52.89
N HIS A 214 5.47 -9.00 -51.75
CA HIS A 214 6.69 -9.80 -51.51
C HIS A 214 7.11 -9.70 -50.04
N CYS A 215 7.41 -10.86 -49.45
CA CYS A 215 8.29 -11.03 -48.29
C CYS A 215 9.46 -11.89 -48.77
N ILE A 216 10.71 -11.56 -48.45
CA ILE A 216 11.89 -12.46 -48.57
C ILE A 216 12.87 -12.17 -47.43
N THR A 217 13.41 -13.24 -46.85
CA THR A 217 14.52 -13.31 -45.87
C THR A 217 15.85 -13.65 -46.53
N GLY A 218 17.01 -13.30 -45.93
CA GLY A 218 18.29 -13.98 -46.24
C GLY A 218 19.60 -13.18 -46.10
N ASP A 219 20.27 -13.37 -44.96
CA ASP A 219 21.72 -13.46 -44.66
C ASP A 219 22.80 -13.02 -45.68
N THR A 220 23.81 -12.23 -45.24
CA THR A 220 25.20 -12.73 -44.94
C THR A 220 26.17 -11.62 -44.44
N LEU A 221 27.10 -12.01 -43.55
CA LEU A 221 28.31 -11.29 -43.06
C LEU A 221 29.58 -11.99 -43.64
N PRO A 222 30.84 -11.67 -43.23
CA PRO A 222 31.56 -10.39 -43.11
C PRO A 222 32.98 -10.44 -43.77
N THR A 223 33.79 -9.38 -43.67
CA THR A 223 35.26 -9.45 -43.88
C THR A 223 36.03 -8.67 -42.81
N ASN A 224 37.19 -9.20 -42.42
CA ASN A 224 38.04 -8.76 -41.29
C ASN A 224 39.52 -9.00 -41.66
N LEU A 225 40.43 -8.04 -41.40
CA LEU A 225 41.90 -8.13 -41.57
C LEU A 225 42.52 -7.13 -40.55
N TYR A 226 43.30 -7.46 -39.50
CA TYR A 226 44.48 -8.30 -39.23
C TYR A 226 45.84 -7.55 -39.27
N ILE A 227 46.79 -8.00 -38.45
CA ILE A 227 47.90 -7.24 -37.81
C ILE A 227 49.31 -7.69 -38.27
N GLU A 228 50.28 -6.76 -38.34
CA GLU A 228 51.74 -6.89 -38.10
C GLU A 228 52.40 -5.47 -38.16
N GLY A 229 53.55 -5.10 -37.56
CA GLY A 229 54.42 -5.74 -36.55
C GLY A 229 55.94 -5.56 -36.82
N LEU A 230 56.75 -4.98 -35.89
CA LEU A 230 58.21 -5.23 -35.62
C LEU A 230 58.95 -4.14 -34.78
N ASP A 231 60.03 -4.55 -34.07
CA ASP A 231 60.94 -3.80 -33.15
C ASP A 231 61.93 -2.81 -33.86
N SER A 232 62.87 -2.04 -33.24
CA SER A 232 63.67 -2.21 -32.00
C SER A 232 64.60 -1.01 -31.61
N LYS A 233 65.08 -0.99 -30.34
CA LYS A 233 66.36 -0.42 -29.78
C LYS A 233 66.48 1.00 -29.15
N GLU A 234 67.48 1.07 -28.24
CA GLU A 234 67.68 2.04 -27.12
C GLU A 234 68.73 3.15 -27.36
N ALA A 235 68.52 4.32 -26.71
CA ALA A 235 69.50 5.21 -26.02
C ALA A 235 68.79 6.57 -25.75
N GLY A 236 69.04 7.38 -24.70
CA GLY A 236 69.90 7.22 -23.53
C GLY A 236 70.36 8.59 -22.96
N GLY A 237 69.64 9.16 -21.97
CA GLY A 237 70.19 10.16 -21.03
C GLY A 237 69.69 11.64 -21.10
N GLN A 238 69.40 12.18 -19.90
CA GLN A 238 69.47 13.61 -19.49
C GLN A 238 68.47 14.66 -20.05
N SER A 239 67.32 14.83 -19.39
CA SER A 239 66.92 16.10 -18.73
C SER A 239 65.76 15.82 -17.77
N SER A 240 65.92 16.11 -16.47
CA SER A 240 64.92 15.76 -15.44
C SER A 240 64.68 16.88 -14.42
N ARG A 241 64.85 18.14 -14.87
CA ARG A 241 64.63 19.32 -14.04
C ARG A 241 63.80 20.43 -14.70
N GLU A 242 63.67 20.43 -16.02
CA GLU A 242 62.86 21.40 -16.77
C GLU A 242 61.40 20.92 -16.91
N GLU A 243 61.17 19.66 -17.35
CA GLU A 243 59.82 19.03 -17.40
C GLU A 243 59.05 19.05 -16.07
N LYS A 244 59.72 19.24 -14.93
CA LYS A 244 59.06 19.28 -13.62
C LYS A 244 58.51 20.66 -13.27
N VAL A 245 59.02 21.73 -13.89
CA VAL A 245 58.54 23.10 -13.64
C VAL A 245 57.33 23.40 -14.53
N GLU A 246 57.42 23.10 -15.82
CA GLU A 246 56.29 23.28 -16.77
C GLU A 246 55.04 22.52 -16.30
N ARG A 247 55.22 21.28 -15.83
CA ARG A 247 54.13 20.42 -15.34
C ARG A 247 53.56 20.81 -13.97
N GLU A 248 54.19 21.74 -13.25
CA GLU A 248 53.64 22.36 -12.04
C GLU A 248 52.94 23.71 -12.36
N GLU A 249 53.26 24.37 -13.47
CA GLU A 249 52.52 25.54 -13.96
C GLU A 249 51.24 25.14 -14.72
N GLU A 250 51.30 24.16 -15.63
CA GLU A 250 50.08 23.60 -16.29
C GLU A 250 49.04 23.14 -15.25
N ARG A 251 49.50 22.51 -14.15
CA ARG A 251 48.65 22.05 -13.04
C ARG A 251 48.09 23.16 -12.15
N LYS A 252 48.59 24.39 -12.28
CA LYS A 252 47.99 25.57 -11.64
C LYS A 252 46.93 26.17 -12.54
N GLU A 253 47.22 26.37 -13.83
CA GLU A 253 46.26 26.91 -14.80
C GLU A 253 45.01 26.02 -14.89
N GLU A 254 45.19 24.70 -15.04
CA GLU A 254 44.10 23.69 -15.07
C GLU A 254 43.31 23.58 -13.74
N ARG A 255 43.74 24.30 -12.69
CA ARG A 255 43.07 24.35 -11.39
C ARG A 255 42.30 25.66 -11.19
N THR A 256 42.85 26.80 -11.64
CA THR A 256 42.12 28.06 -11.73
C THR A 256 40.95 27.97 -12.71
N GLU A 257 41.13 27.38 -13.90
CA GLU A 257 40.02 27.19 -14.86
C GLU A 257 38.88 26.33 -14.28
N LYS A 258 39.19 25.38 -13.39
CA LYS A 258 38.16 24.55 -12.72
C LYS A 258 37.49 25.23 -11.53
N GLU A 259 38.11 26.23 -10.94
CA GLU A 259 37.47 27.07 -9.92
C GLU A 259 36.55 28.11 -10.60
N GLU A 260 37.00 28.75 -11.69
CA GLU A 260 36.15 29.69 -12.47
C GLU A 260 34.93 29.02 -13.10
N VAL A 261 35.08 27.83 -13.72
CA VAL A 261 33.92 27.07 -14.26
C VAL A 261 32.98 26.61 -13.15
N GLY A 262 33.48 26.34 -11.94
CA GLY A 262 32.66 25.98 -10.79
C GLY A 262 31.80 27.14 -10.30
N GLU A 263 32.33 28.35 -10.27
CA GLU A 263 31.57 29.56 -9.89
C GLU A 263 30.52 29.93 -10.95
N GLU A 264 30.79 29.72 -12.25
CA GLU A 264 29.78 29.90 -13.32
C GLU A 264 28.64 28.86 -13.23
N GLU A 265 28.95 27.57 -13.00
CA GLU A 265 27.94 26.51 -12.79
C GLU A 265 27.09 26.74 -11.51
N GLU A 266 27.66 27.27 -10.43
CA GLU A 266 26.91 27.58 -9.21
C GLU A 266 26.00 28.81 -9.41
N SER A 267 26.45 29.82 -10.17
CA SER A 267 25.63 31.01 -10.46
C SER A 267 24.43 30.70 -11.36
N THR A 268 24.63 29.93 -12.44
CA THR A 268 23.57 29.54 -13.39
C THR A 268 22.53 28.63 -12.73
N ARG A 269 22.96 27.72 -11.84
CA ARG A 269 22.05 26.93 -11.02
C ARG A 269 21.21 27.78 -10.06
N GLY A 270 21.79 28.85 -9.49
CA GLY A 270 21.07 29.80 -8.64
C GLY A 270 20.01 30.63 -9.37
N GLU A 271 20.21 30.91 -10.67
CA GLU A 271 19.17 31.53 -11.52
C GLU A 271 18.07 30.52 -11.87
N GLU A 272 18.44 29.29 -12.24
CA GLU A 272 17.49 28.20 -12.53
C GLU A 272 16.62 27.78 -11.32
N GLU A 273 17.10 27.92 -10.08
CA GLU A 273 16.32 27.65 -8.88
C GLU A 273 15.34 28.82 -8.59
N ARG A 274 15.68 30.07 -8.92
CA ARG A 274 14.77 31.23 -8.78
C ARG A 274 13.65 31.26 -9.80
N GLU A 275 13.91 30.96 -11.07
CA GLU A 275 12.84 30.87 -12.08
C GLU A 275 11.79 29.80 -11.69
N LYS A 276 12.22 28.70 -11.05
CA LYS A 276 11.33 27.65 -10.54
C LYS A 276 10.54 28.09 -9.29
N GLU A 277 11.09 28.95 -8.44
CA GLU A 277 10.33 29.54 -7.32
C GLU A 277 9.27 30.53 -7.82
N GLU A 278 9.57 31.36 -8.82
CA GLU A 278 8.59 32.27 -9.44
C GLU A 278 7.46 31.51 -10.18
N GLU A 279 7.76 30.43 -10.92
CA GLU A 279 6.72 29.58 -11.54
C GLU A 279 5.78 28.93 -10.51
N VAL A 280 6.29 28.57 -9.32
CA VAL A 280 5.48 27.97 -8.24
C VAL A 280 4.58 29.03 -7.58
N GLU A 281 5.08 30.24 -7.32
CA GLU A 281 4.23 31.33 -6.81
C GLU A 281 3.11 31.72 -7.81
N GLU A 282 3.38 31.73 -9.12
CA GLU A 282 2.32 31.95 -10.13
C GLU A 282 1.27 30.82 -10.19
N GLU A 283 1.64 29.55 -9.98
CA GLU A 283 0.65 28.46 -9.88
C GLU A 283 -0.17 28.55 -8.58
N GLU A 284 0.43 28.88 -7.43
CA GLU A 284 -0.31 29.02 -6.17
C GLU A 284 -1.33 30.18 -6.23
N GLU A 285 -0.93 31.37 -6.73
CA GLU A 285 -1.83 32.53 -6.86
C GLU A 285 -3.00 32.24 -7.83
N LYS A 286 -2.79 31.36 -8.81
CA LYS A 286 -3.81 30.91 -9.76
C LYS A 286 -4.80 29.92 -9.15
N VAL A 287 -4.33 29.03 -8.26
CA VAL A 287 -5.19 28.10 -7.50
C VAL A 287 -6.05 28.86 -6.48
N GLU A 288 -5.52 29.88 -5.81
CA GLU A 288 -6.34 30.76 -4.95
C GLU A 288 -7.44 31.47 -5.77
N LYS A 289 -7.10 32.02 -6.94
CA LYS A 289 -8.09 32.68 -7.83
C LYS A 289 -9.12 31.75 -8.47
N GLU A 290 -8.90 30.43 -8.49
CA GLU A 290 -9.91 29.44 -8.91
C GLU A 290 -10.79 29.02 -7.72
N THR A 291 -10.21 28.79 -6.54
CA THR A 291 -10.98 28.45 -5.33
C THR A 291 -11.89 29.58 -4.83
N GLU A 292 -11.48 30.86 -4.96
CA GLU A 292 -12.37 32.00 -4.68
C GLU A 292 -13.58 32.07 -5.63
N LYS A 293 -13.45 31.59 -6.88
CA LYS A 293 -14.56 31.57 -7.86
C LYS A 293 -15.56 30.46 -7.56
N GLU A 294 -15.09 29.27 -7.20
CA GLU A 294 -15.97 28.17 -6.78
C GLU A 294 -16.75 28.54 -5.51
N ALA A 295 -16.09 29.18 -4.53
CA ALA A 295 -16.74 29.66 -3.29
C ALA A 295 -17.76 30.79 -3.49
N GLN A 296 -17.70 31.52 -4.62
CA GLN A 296 -18.73 32.48 -5.01
C GLN A 296 -19.91 31.79 -5.73
N GLN A 297 -19.65 30.71 -6.47
CA GLN A 297 -20.67 29.95 -7.19
C GLN A 297 -21.57 29.13 -6.24
N GLU A 298 -21.02 28.55 -5.17
CA GLU A 298 -21.81 27.86 -4.15
C GLU A 298 -22.75 28.79 -3.35
N LYS A 299 -22.47 30.09 -3.30
CA LYS A 299 -23.30 31.08 -2.56
C LYS A 299 -24.55 31.54 -3.31
N GLU A 300 -24.67 31.31 -4.61
CA GLU A 300 -25.91 31.59 -5.34
C GLU A 300 -26.94 30.45 -5.22
N GLU A 301 -26.51 29.19 -5.08
CA GLU A 301 -27.43 28.03 -5.04
C GLU A 301 -28.12 27.81 -3.68
N ASP A 302 -27.53 28.23 -2.55
CA ASP A 302 -28.10 28.04 -1.19
C ASP A 302 -29.20 29.06 -0.80
N SER A 303 -29.82 29.70 -1.80
CA SER A 303 -30.77 30.81 -1.59
C SER A 303 -32.26 30.46 -1.84
N LEU A 304 -32.63 29.18 -1.95
CA LEU A 304 -34.03 28.74 -2.13
C LEU A 304 -34.42 27.44 -1.37
N GLY A 305 -34.97 27.58 -0.15
CA GLY A 305 -35.92 26.59 0.39
C GLY A 305 -35.95 26.38 1.91
N VAL A 306 -36.99 26.87 2.60
CA VAL A 306 -37.26 26.57 4.02
C VAL A 306 -38.75 26.24 4.26
N GLY A 307 -39.01 25.16 5.01
CA GLY A 307 -40.29 24.87 5.69
C GLY A 307 -41.31 23.99 4.92
N THR A 308 -42.17 23.18 5.56
CA THR A 308 -42.40 22.95 7.01
C THR A 308 -43.16 21.61 7.27
N HIS A 309 -42.80 20.90 8.37
CA HIS A 309 -43.59 19.95 9.20
C HIS A 309 -44.43 18.77 8.65
N LEU A 310 -44.10 17.57 9.19
CA LEU A 310 -44.96 16.55 9.84
C LEU A 310 -46.42 16.30 9.38
N ASP A 311 -46.73 15.06 9.01
CA ASP A 311 -47.66 14.21 9.80
C ASP A 311 -47.56 12.70 9.45
N ALA A 312 -48.09 11.82 10.31
CA ALA A 312 -47.88 10.37 10.24
C ALA A 312 -49.09 9.56 9.73
N ALA A 313 -48.85 8.57 8.85
CA ALA A 313 -49.77 7.45 8.60
C ALA A 313 -49.06 6.21 8.00
N ILE A 314 -49.44 5.01 8.48
CA ILE A 314 -49.11 3.70 7.88
C ILE A 314 -50.41 3.20 7.22
N PRO A 315 -50.40 2.78 5.94
CA PRO A 315 -50.54 1.35 5.70
C PRO A 315 -49.77 0.77 4.48
N SER A 316 -49.27 -0.45 4.70
CA SER A 316 -49.15 -1.55 3.74
C SER A 316 -48.56 -1.33 2.34
N GLY A 317 -47.38 -1.94 2.13
CA GLY A 317 -47.35 -3.06 1.17
C GLY A 317 -47.04 -2.76 -0.29
N GLU A 318 -46.04 -1.94 -0.59
CA GLU A 318 -45.33 -1.99 -1.88
C GLU A 318 -43.82 -1.86 -1.67
N GLN A 319 -43.05 -2.63 -2.43
CA GLN A 319 -41.61 -2.80 -2.20
C GLN A 319 -40.83 -1.63 -2.81
N THR A 320 -40.76 -0.52 -2.08
CA THR A 320 -39.90 0.63 -2.40
C THR A 320 -38.45 0.19 -2.45
N CYS A 321 -37.75 0.54 -3.53
CA CYS A 321 -36.32 0.30 -3.68
C CYS A 321 -35.55 0.92 -2.50
N GLY A 322 -34.72 0.11 -1.86
CA GLY A 322 -33.88 0.58 -0.75
C GLY A 322 -32.91 1.68 -1.20
N SER A 323 -32.49 2.49 -0.23
CA SER A 323 -31.38 3.45 -0.34
C SER A 323 -30.19 2.87 -1.12
N GLU A 324 -29.49 3.70 -1.88
CA GLU A 324 -28.24 3.33 -2.57
C GLU A 324 -27.27 2.74 -1.53
N GLY A 325 -27.13 1.41 -1.55
CA GLY A 325 -26.70 0.65 -0.38
C GLY A 325 -25.20 0.58 -0.23
N SER A 326 -24.69 0.92 0.95
CA SER A 326 -23.29 0.72 1.35
C SER A 326 -22.85 -0.70 1.04
N ARG A 327 -21.80 -0.85 0.22
CA ARG A 327 -21.27 -2.15 -0.20
C ARG A 327 -20.47 -2.78 0.95
N SER A 328 -20.37 -4.10 1.02
CA SER A 328 -19.45 -4.77 1.96
C SER A 328 -18.27 -5.41 1.24
N VAL A 329 -17.18 -5.66 1.97
CA VAL A 329 -16.06 -6.47 1.46
C VAL A 329 -16.52 -7.85 0.99
N LEU A 330 -17.54 -8.44 1.65
CA LEU A 330 -18.09 -9.72 1.23
C LEU A 330 -18.83 -9.64 -0.11
N ASP A 331 -19.52 -8.53 -0.40
CA ASP A 331 -20.17 -8.32 -1.70
C ASP A 331 -19.14 -8.19 -2.83
N LEU A 332 -18.02 -7.50 -2.57
CA LEU A 332 -16.91 -7.40 -3.53
C LEU A 332 -16.22 -8.75 -3.77
N VAL A 333 -16.07 -9.58 -2.73
CA VAL A 333 -15.58 -10.97 -2.86
C VAL A 333 -16.57 -11.83 -3.66
N ASN A 334 -17.87 -11.72 -3.39
CA ASN A 334 -18.90 -12.45 -4.13
C ASN A 334 -18.99 -12.00 -5.60
N TYR A 335 -18.80 -10.72 -5.88
CA TYR A 335 -18.70 -10.18 -7.23
C TYR A 335 -17.47 -10.72 -7.98
N PHE A 336 -16.31 -10.74 -7.33
CA PHE A 336 -15.08 -11.33 -7.88
C PHE A 336 -15.22 -12.83 -8.22
N LEU A 337 -16.02 -13.58 -7.47
CA LEU A 337 -16.32 -14.99 -7.71
C LEU A 337 -17.58 -15.24 -8.55
N SER A 338 -18.24 -14.18 -9.05
CA SER A 338 -19.48 -14.32 -9.82
C SER A 338 -19.21 -14.89 -11.23
N PRO A 339 -20.13 -15.71 -11.79
CA PRO A 339 -19.97 -16.28 -13.12
C PRO A 339 -20.09 -15.20 -14.21
N GLU A 340 -19.13 -15.19 -15.13
CA GLU A 340 -18.99 -14.22 -16.21
C GLU A 340 -19.36 -14.85 -17.55
N LYS A 341 -20.18 -14.17 -18.36
CA LYS A 341 -20.57 -14.62 -19.70
C LYS A 341 -19.66 -14.04 -20.76
N LEU A 342 -18.84 -14.89 -21.37
CA LEU A 342 -17.93 -14.57 -22.46
C LEU A 342 -18.70 -14.61 -23.79
N THR A 343 -19.21 -13.46 -24.22
CA THR A 343 -20.06 -13.31 -25.42
C THR A 343 -19.61 -12.16 -26.32
N ALA A 344 -20.18 -12.07 -27.53
CA ALA A 344 -19.95 -10.98 -28.49
C ALA A 344 -18.46 -10.75 -28.82
N GLU A 345 -17.88 -9.61 -28.43
CA GLU A 345 -16.46 -9.28 -28.60
C GLU A 345 -15.52 -10.09 -27.69
N ASN A 346 -16.00 -10.55 -26.55
CA ASN A 346 -15.23 -11.29 -25.54
C ASN A 346 -15.45 -12.82 -25.63
N ARG A 347 -15.79 -13.35 -26.82
CA ARG A 347 -16.00 -14.79 -27.03
C ARG A 347 -14.76 -15.62 -26.80
N TYR A 348 -14.94 -16.82 -26.25
CA TYR A 348 -13.88 -17.78 -26.00
C TYR A 348 -13.52 -18.54 -27.28
N TYR A 349 -12.23 -18.63 -27.61
CA TYR A 349 -11.76 -19.51 -28.67
C TYR A 349 -11.71 -20.95 -28.15
N CYS A 350 -12.67 -21.77 -28.57
CA CYS A 350 -12.75 -23.17 -28.16
C CYS A 350 -11.97 -24.06 -29.13
N GLU A 351 -10.88 -24.68 -28.67
CA GLU A 351 -10.07 -25.60 -29.47
C GLU A 351 -10.88 -26.79 -29.99
N SER A 352 -11.79 -27.33 -29.17
CA SER A 352 -12.71 -28.42 -29.56
C SER A 352 -13.71 -28.03 -30.67
N CYS A 353 -14.02 -26.74 -30.82
CA CYS A 353 -14.88 -26.22 -31.89
C CYS A 353 -14.08 -25.54 -33.02
N ALA A 354 -12.75 -25.42 -32.88
CA ALA A 354 -11.86 -24.63 -33.73
C ALA A 354 -12.40 -23.22 -34.09
N SER A 355 -13.10 -22.56 -33.15
CA SER A 355 -13.84 -21.31 -33.43
C SER A 355 -14.17 -20.50 -32.17
N LEU A 356 -14.52 -19.22 -32.36
CA LEU A 356 -15.01 -18.32 -31.30
C LEU A 356 -16.46 -18.66 -30.93
N GLN A 357 -16.65 -19.09 -29.70
CA GLN A 357 -17.93 -19.53 -29.13
C GLN A 357 -18.30 -18.69 -27.92
N ASP A 358 -19.60 -18.59 -27.64
CA ASP A 358 -20.06 -18.09 -26.35
C ASP A 358 -19.69 -19.10 -25.25
N ALA A 359 -19.24 -18.61 -24.11
CA ALA A 359 -18.80 -19.43 -22.98
C ALA A 359 -19.20 -18.83 -21.63
N GLU A 360 -19.20 -19.67 -20.60
CA GLU A 360 -19.39 -19.26 -19.21
C GLU A 360 -18.09 -19.50 -18.44
N LYS A 361 -17.56 -18.43 -17.85
CA LYS A 361 -16.35 -18.43 -17.03
C LYS A 361 -16.76 -18.40 -15.56
N VAL A 362 -16.29 -19.38 -14.79
CA VAL A 362 -16.51 -19.51 -13.35
C VAL A 362 -15.16 -19.49 -12.64
N VAL A 363 -15.08 -18.76 -11.54
CA VAL A 363 -13.87 -18.61 -10.73
C VAL A 363 -14.15 -19.14 -9.33
N GLU A 364 -13.36 -20.11 -8.85
CA GLU A 364 -13.47 -20.65 -7.49
C GLU A 364 -12.13 -20.60 -6.77
N LEU A 365 -12.13 -20.35 -5.46
CA LEU A 365 -10.93 -20.47 -4.62
C LEU A 365 -10.74 -21.93 -4.21
N SER A 366 -9.75 -22.63 -4.81
CA SER A 366 -9.43 -24.02 -4.47
C SER A 366 -8.74 -24.13 -3.12
N GLN A 367 -7.86 -23.16 -2.79
CA GLN A 367 -7.13 -23.08 -1.53
C GLN A 367 -7.08 -21.63 -1.02
N GLY A 368 -7.56 -21.39 0.21
CA GLY A 368 -7.39 -20.12 0.90
C GLY A 368 -6.01 -20.01 1.57
N PRO A 369 -5.35 -18.83 1.54
CA PRO A 369 -4.06 -18.61 2.17
C PRO A 369 -4.15 -18.49 3.71
N ARG A 370 -3.02 -18.59 4.41
CA ARG A 370 -2.97 -18.43 5.89
C ARG A 370 -3.27 -17.00 6.31
N TYR A 371 -2.79 -16.02 5.56
CA TYR A 371 -3.21 -14.63 5.53
C TYR A 371 -3.77 -14.30 4.15
N LEU A 372 -5.02 -13.85 4.11
CA LEU A 372 -5.69 -13.35 2.91
C LEU A 372 -5.45 -11.84 2.82
N ILE A 373 -4.82 -11.41 1.71
CA ILE A 373 -4.66 -10.00 1.37
C ILE A 373 -5.77 -9.65 0.36
N LEU A 374 -6.51 -8.57 0.63
CA LEU A 374 -7.52 -8.02 -0.29
C LEU A 374 -7.12 -6.59 -0.67
N THR A 375 -6.99 -6.32 -1.96
CA THR A 375 -6.77 -4.96 -2.49
C THR A 375 -8.09 -4.45 -3.06
N LEU A 376 -8.67 -3.39 -2.50
CA LEU A 376 -9.88 -2.77 -3.05
C LEU A 376 -9.49 -1.86 -4.21
N LEU A 377 -9.91 -2.17 -5.44
CA LEU A 377 -9.55 -1.39 -6.63
C LEU A 377 -10.34 -0.08 -6.70
N ARG A 378 -10.02 0.86 -5.80
CA ARG A 378 -10.68 2.15 -5.60
C ARG A 378 -10.33 3.18 -6.68
N PHE A 379 -10.38 2.77 -7.94
CA PHE A 379 -10.10 3.64 -9.06
C PHE A 379 -10.96 3.29 -10.27
N SER A 380 -11.41 4.34 -10.95
CA SER A 380 -12.08 4.27 -12.24
C SER A 380 -11.35 5.16 -13.24
N PHE A 381 -11.59 4.95 -14.53
CA PHE A 381 -11.08 5.82 -15.58
C PHE A 381 -12.24 6.65 -16.14
N ASP A 382 -12.21 7.97 -15.95
CA ASP A 382 -13.22 8.86 -16.52
C ASP A 382 -12.88 9.15 -17.98
N LEU A 383 -13.62 8.51 -18.89
CA LEU A 383 -13.48 8.67 -20.34
C LEU A 383 -13.76 10.11 -20.84
N ARG A 384 -14.41 10.97 -20.03
CA ARG A 384 -14.63 12.38 -20.39
C ARG A 384 -13.39 13.23 -20.12
N THR A 385 -12.71 13.02 -18.99
CA THR A 385 -11.50 13.77 -18.62
C THR A 385 -10.20 13.06 -19.02
N MET A 386 -10.29 11.82 -19.52
CA MET A 386 -9.16 10.95 -19.84
C MET A 386 -8.16 10.79 -18.68
N ARG A 387 -8.68 10.78 -17.44
CA ARG A 387 -7.91 10.69 -16.19
C ARG A 387 -8.47 9.59 -15.30
N ARG A 388 -7.60 8.99 -14.47
CA ARG A 388 -7.99 8.14 -13.35
C ARG A 388 -8.73 9.00 -12.32
N ARG A 389 -9.70 8.41 -11.62
CA ARG A 389 -10.39 9.00 -10.47
C ARG A 389 -10.44 7.99 -9.34
N LYS A 390 -10.16 8.42 -8.11
CA LYS A 390 -10.37 7.62 -6.89
C LYS A 390 -11.86 7.34 -6.67
N ILE A 391 -12.20 6.13 -6.25
CA ILE A 391 -13.55 5.73 -5.84
C ILE A 391 -13.65 5.91 -4.32
N LEU A 392 -14.45 6.89 -3.91
CA LEU A 392 -14.63 7.26 -2.50
C LEU A 392 -15.78 6.51 -1.80
N ASP A 393 -16.56 5.69 -2.55
CA ASP A 393 -17.66 4.86 -2.03
C ASP A 393 -17.29 4.15 -0.72
N ASP A 394 -18.09 4.30 0.33
CA ASP A 394 -17.83 3.58 1.58
C ASP A 394 -18.06 2.07 1.41
N VAL A 395 -17.19 1.27 2.03
CA VAL A 395 -17.21 -0.20 1.95
C VAL A 395 -17.05 -0.76 3.35
N SER A 396 -18.10 -1.37 3.88
CA SER A 396 -18.10 -1.97 5.22
C SER A 396 -17.15 -3.17 5.31
N ILE A 397 -16.23 -3.12 6.28
CA ILE A 397 -15.18 -4.12 6.51
C ILE A 397 -15.59 -5.01 7.69
N PRO A 398 -15.95 -6.29 7.48
CA PRO A 398 -16.34 -7.16 8.58
C PRO A 398 -15.13 -7.61 9.41
N LEU A 399 -15.26 -7.62 10.75
CA LEU A 399 -14.21 -8.13 11.64
C LEU A 399 -13.93 -9.64 11.42
N LEU A 400 -14.93 -10.37 10.94
CA LEU A 400 -14.91 -11.79 10.62
C LEU A 400 -15.46 -11.99 9.19
N LEU A 401 -14.60 -12.37 8.26
CA LEU A 401 -14.96 -12.69 6.87
C LEU A 401 -15.14 -14.20 6.70
N ARG A 402 -16.19 -14.63 6.00
CA ARG A 402 -16.40 -16.03 5.60
C ARG A 402 -16.11 -16.18 4.11
N LEU A 403 -14.85 -16.50 3.79
CA LEU A 403 -14.38 -16.66 2.41
C LEU A 403 -15.05 -17.89 1.75
N PRO A 404 -15.73 -17.73 0.60
CA PRO A 404 -16.24 -18.86 -0.18
C PRO A 404 -15.08 -19.66 -0.79
N LEU A 405 -15.14 -20.99 -0.70
CA LEU A 405 -14.17 -21.91 -1.28
C LEU A 405 -14.88 -22.92 -2.19
N ALA A 406 -14.12 -23.48 -3.14
CA ALA A 406 -14.61 -24.46 -4.10
C ALA A 406 -15.38 -25.61 -3.43
N GLY A 407 -16.48 -26.02 -4.07
CA GLY A 407 -17.39 -27.05 -3.55
C GLY A 407 -18.32 -26.57 -2.41
N GLY A 408 -18.68 -25.28 -2.39
CA GLY A 408 -19.64 -24.72 -1.42
C GLY A 408 -19.15 -24.62 0.03
N ARG A 409 -17.84 -24.79 0.24
CA ARG A 409 -17.23 -24.69 1.58
C ARG A 409 -17.02 -23.22 1.93
N GLY A 410 -16.96 -22.92 3.23
CA GLY A 410 -16.57 -21.61 3.73
C GLY A 410 -15.38 -21.71 4.66
N GLN A 411 -14.47 -20.75 4.63
CA GLN A 411 -13.38 -20.61 5.59
C GLN A 411 -13.51 -19.28 6.33
N ALA A 412 -13.43 -19.33 7.66
CA ALA A 412 -13.46 -18.15 8.51
C ALA A 412 -12.09 -17.46 8.54
N TYR A 413 -12.11 -16.13 8.54
CA TYR A 413 -10.96 -15.24 8.51
C TYR A 413 -11.18 -14.04 9.44
N ASP A 414 -10.28 -13.82 10.39
CA ASP A 414 -10.30 -12.68 11.32
C ASP A 414 -9.49 -11.51 10.73
N LEU A 415 -10.04 -10.30 10.71
CA LEU A 415 -9.32 -9.10 10.23
C LEU A 415 -8.07 -8.82 11.09
N CYS A 416 -6.95 -8.46 10.48
CA CYS A 416 -5.68 -8.17 11.18
C CYS A 416 -5.24 -6.72 11.01
N SER A 417 -5.25 -6.21 9.78
CA SER A 417 -4.87 -4.83 9.49
C SER A 417 -5.64 -4.25 8.30
N VAL A 418 -5.70 -2.92 8.27
CA VAL A 418 -6.33 -2.08 7.27
C VAL A 418 -5.39 -0.94 6.94
N VAL A 419 -4.82 -0.96 5.74
CA VAL A 419 -4.06 0.18 5.19
C VAL A 419 -5.05 1.12 4.51
N VAL A 420 -5.02 2.39 4.93
CA VAL A 420 -5.91 3.45 4.45
C VAL A 420 -5.13 4.39 3.54
N HIS A 421 -5.76 4.82 2.45
CA HIS A 421 -5.28 5.92 1.62
C HIS A 421 -6.14 7.18 1.87
N SER A 422 -5.53 8.22 2.42
CA SER A 422 -6.11 9.56 2.59
C SER A 422 -5.78 10.43 1.39
N GLY A 423 -6.80 10.96 0.71
CA GLY A 423 -6.64 11.82 -0.46
C GLY A 423 -7.89 11.86 -1.33
N VAL A 424 -8.15 12.97 -2.02
CA VAL A 424 -9.29 13.08 -2.97
C VAL A 424 -8.99 12.44 -4.32
N SER A 425 -7.71 12.40 -4.69
CA SER A 425 -7.21 11.98 -6.00
C SER A 425 -6.61 10.57 -5.95
N SER A 426 -6.35 9.99 -7.12
CA SER A 426 -5.64 8.71 -7.29
C SER A 426 -4.16 8.87 -7.63
N GLU A 427 -3.66 10.11 -7.60
CA GLU A 427 -2.32 10.55 -8.00
C GLU A 427 -1.52 11.05 -6.80
N SER A 428 -2.19 11.57 -5.76
CA SER A 428 -1.56 11.99 -4.50
C SER A 428 -2.39 11.66 -3.26
N GLY A 429 -1.69 11.54 -2.12
CA GLY A 429 -2.29 11.30 -0.82
C GLY A 429 -1.28 10.81 0.22
N HIS A 430 -1.80 10.28 1.32
CA HIS A 430 -1.03 9.75 2.44
C HIS A 430 -1.52 8.36 2.85
N TYR A 431 -0.60 7.49 3.26
CA TYR A 431 -0.91 6.16 3.74
C TYR A 431 -0.66 6.03 5.24
N TYR A 432 -1.59 5.36 5.92
CA TYR A 432 -1.43 4.93 7.30
C TYR A 432 -2.09 3.57 7.51
N CYS A 433 -1.79 2.91 8.63
CA CYS A 433 -2.21 1.53 8.89
C CYS A 433 -2.87 1.38 10.25
N TYR A 434 -4.08 0.82 10.30
CA TYR A 434 -4.63 0.25 11.52
C TYR A 434 -4.28 -1.22 11.60
N ALA A 435 -3.81 -1.71 12.74
CA ALA A 435 -3.59 -3.14 12.93
C ALA A 435 -3.79 -3.61 14.38
N ARG A 436 -4.09 -4.90 14.53
CA ARG A 436 -4.04 -5.66 15.79
C ARG A 436 -3.15 -6.88 15.59
N GLU A 437 -2.82 -7.58 16.67
CA GLU A 437 -1.96 -8.77 16.62
C GLU A 437 -2.57 -9.87 15.72
N GLY A 438 -1.90 -10.19 14.61
CA GLY A 438 -2.38 -11.11 13.58
C GLY A 438 -2.22 -12.60 13.88
N ALA A 439 -2.29 -12.99 15.16
CA ALA A 439 -2.15 -14.36 15.61
C ALA A 439 -3.41 -15.21 15.31
N ALA A 440 -3.24 -16.54 15.29
CA ALA A 440 -4.37 -17.46 15.15
C ALA A 440 -5.22 -17.47 16.41
N ARG A 441 -6.43 -16.90 16.33
CA ARG A 441 -7.35 -16.81 17.48
C ARG A 441 -7.86 -18.19 17.90
N PRO A 442 -7.73 -18.58 19.19
CA PRO A 442 -8.51 -19.68 19.75
C PRO A 442 -10.02 -19.41 19.63
N ALA A 443 -10.83 -20.45 19.75
CA ALA A 443 -12.24 -20.26 20.07
C ALA A 443 -12.36 -19.61 21.47
N PRO A 444 -13.34 -18.71 21.70
CA PRO A 444 -13.47 -18.03 22.99
C PRO A 444 -13.70 -19.04 24.11
N SER A 445 -12.76 -19.11 25.06
CA SER A 445 -12.89 -19.90 26.27
C SER A 445 -14.02 -19.32 27.15
N LEU A 446 -15.06 -20.12 27.36
CA LEU A 446 -16.24 -19.75 28.15
C LEU A 446 -15.89 -19.70 29.65
N GLY A 447 -15.20 -18.64 30.10
CA GLY A 447 -14.82 -18.51 31.52
C GLY A 447 -14.05 -17.27 31.98
N THR A 448 -13.44 -16.47 31.10
CA THR A 448 -12.58 -15.33 31.50
C THR A 448 -13.09 -14.01 30.91
N ALA A 449 -14.09 -13.41 31.56
CA ALA A 449 -14.81 -12.23 31.05
C ALA A 449 -14.25 -10.87 31.52
N ASP A 450 -13.14 -10.82 32.27
CA ASP A 450 -12.74 -9.60 33.01
C ASP A 450 -11.23 -9.24 32.91
N ARG A 451 -10.61 -9.55 31.77
CA ARG A 451 -9.36 -8.91 31.34
C ARG A 451 -9.40 -8.61 29.84
N PRO A 452 -9.02 -7.40 29.39
CA PRO A 452 -8.80 -7.16 27.97
C PRO A 452 -7.59 -7.98 27.51
N GLU A 453 -7.85 -9.05 26.77
CA GLU A 453 -6.83 -9.82 26.07
C GLU A 453 -5.97 -8.89 25.20
N PRO A 454 -4.65 -8.77 25.41
CA PRO A 454 -3.80 -7.84 24.66
C PRO A 454 -3.77 -8.13 23.14
N GLU A 455 -4.17 -9.35 22.74
CA GLU A 455 -4.33 -9.79 21.35
C GLU A 455 -5.52 -9.14 20.61
N ASN A 456 -6.41 -8.44 21.34
CA ASN A 456 -7.54 -7.69 20.78
C ASN A 456 -7.27 -6.19 20.60
N GLN A 457 -6.17 -5.66 21.13
CA GLN A 457 -5.88 -4.23 21.07
C GLN A 457 -5.54 -3.81 19.62
N TRP A 458 -6.21 -2.75 19.16
CA TRP A 458 -5.91 -2.09 17.89
C TRP A 458 -4.95 -0.92 18.10
N TYR A 459 -4.11 -0.69 17.10
CA TYR A 459 -3.14 0.40 17.04
C TYR A 459 -3.30 1.13 15.70
N LEU A 460 -3.07 2.44 15.71
CA LEU A 460 -2.92 3.27 14.53
C LEU A 460 -1.45 3.59 14.34
N PHE A 461 -0.89 3.20 13.20
CA PHE A 461 0.47 3.49 12.77
C PHE A 461 0.42 4.55 11.67
N ASN A 462 0.93 5.74 11.98
CA ASN A 462 1.03 6.86 11.06
C ASN A 462 2.47 7.40 11.09
N ASP A 463 3.32 6.85 10.23
CA ASP A 463 4.77 7.04 10.21
C ASP A 463 5.40 6.95 11.61
N THR A 464 5.91 8.06 12.14
CA THR A 464 6.62 8.12 13.43
C THR A 464 5.69 8.00 14.64
N ARG A 465 4.38 8.20 14.44
CA ARG A 465 3.39 8.19 15.51
C ARG A 465 2.66 6.85 15.55
N VAL A 466 2.65 6.23 16.72
CA VAL A 466 1.80 5.07 17.00
C VAL A 466 0.90 5.38 18.19
N SER A 467 -0.40 5.14 18.06
CA SER A 467 -1.39 5.36 19.12
C SER A 467 -2.33 4.15 19.27
N PHE A 468 -2.99 4.05 20.42
CA PHE A 468 -4.10 3.10 20.57
C PHE A 468 -5.27 3.51 19.67
N SER A 469 -5.98 2.51 19.15
CA SER A 469 -7.16 2.66 18.29
C SER A 469 -8.20 1.59 18.65
N SER A 470 -9.32 1.56 17.93
CA SER A 470 -10.38 0.55 18.05
C SER A 470 -10.86 0.09 16.67
N PHE A 471 -11.61 -1.03 16.63
CA PHE A 471 -12.29 -1.45 15.41
C PHE A 471 -13.43 -0.50 14.98
N GLU A 472 -13.99 0.25 15.92
CA GLU A 472 -14.98 1.31 15.62
C GLU A 472 -14.32 2.43 14.81
N SER A 473 -13.11 2.86 15.19
CA SER A 473 -12.32 3.82 14.41
C SER A 473 -12.02 3.30 13.00
N VAL A 474 -11.75 1.99 12.83
CA VAL A 474 -11.54 1.33 11.52
C VAL A 474 -12.82 1.28 10.69
N SER A 475 -13.97 1.05 11.34
CA SER A 475 -15.28 0.94 10.67
C SER A 475 -15.79 2.30 10.20
N ASN A 476 -15.48 3.37 10.95
CA ASN A 476 -15.99 4.71 10.71
C ASN A 476 -15.03 5.61 9.92
N VAL A 477 -13.92 5.09 9.36
CA VAL A 477 -12.89 5.88 8.65
C VAL A 477 -13.51 6.76 7.56
N THR A 478 -14.16 6.15 6.55
CA THR A 478 -14.75 6.88 5.42
C THR A 478 -15.93 7.74 5.85
N SER A 479 -16.64 7.33 6.91
CA SER A 479 -17.79 8.07 7.47
C SER A 479 -17.37 9.37 8.20
N PHE A 480 -16.24 9.36 8.91
CA PHE A 480 -15.69 10.56 9.57
C PHE A 480 -14.81 11.40 8.64
N PHE A 481 -14.10 10.75 7.71
CA PHE A 481 -13.17 11.38 6.79
C PHE A 481 -13.44 10.87 5.35
N PRO A 482 -14.31 11.53 4.57
CA PRO A 482 -14.69 11.05 3.23
C PRO A 482 -13.55 10.94 2.20
N LYS A 483 -12.39 11.54 2.50
CA LYS A 483 -11.16 11.45 1.71
C LYS A 483 -10.34 10.19 2.03
N ASP A 484 -10.64 9.53 3.14
CA ASP A 484 -9.88 8.41 3.70
C ASP A 484 -10.60 7.12 3.41
N THR A 485 -9.96 6.25 2.65
CA THR A 485 -10.58 5.02 2.17
C THR A 485 -9.65 3.84 2.42
N ALA A 486 -10.16 2.80 3.07
CA ALA A 486 -9.45 1.54 3.21
C ALA A 486 -9.09 0.96 1.82
N TYR A 487 -7.82 0.56 1.65
CA TYR A 487 -7.26 0.15 0.37
C TYR A 487 -6.73 -1.29 0.37
N VAL A 488 -5.87 -1.64 1.34
CA VAL A 488 -5.36 -3.01 1.49
C VAL A 488 -5.78 -3.58 2.84
N LEU A 489 -6.37 -4.78 2.84
CA LEU A 489 -6.87 -5.47 4.03
C LEU A 489 -6.10 -6.78 4.23
N PHE A 490 -5.65 -7.06 5.45
CA PHE A 490 -5.07 -8.36 5.82
C PHE A 490 -6.02 -9.10 6.75
N TYR A 491 -6.26 -10.38 6.47
CA TYR A 491 -7.11 -11.26 7.25
C TYR A 491 -6.38 -12.57 7.59
N ARG A 492 -6.40 -13.03 8.84
CA ARG A 492 -5.83 -14.32 9.27
C ARG A 492 -6.87 -15.43 9.21
N GLN A 493 -6.54 -16.54 8.55
CA GLN A 493 -7.37 -17.75 8.54
C GLN A 493 -7.58 -18.31 9.95
N ARG A 494 -8.83 -18.43 10.39
CA ARG A 494 -9.17 -19.06 11.67
C ARG A 494 -8.86 -20.57 11.62
N PRO A 495 -8.17 -21.15 12.62
CA PRO A 495 -7.91 -22.59 12.64
C PRO A 495 -9.23 -23.38 12.61
N ARG A 496 -9.22 -24.55 11.95
CA ARG A 496 -10.39 -25.44 11.90
C ARG A 496 -10.44 -26.29 13.16
N GLU A 497 -11.61 -26.35 13.78
CA GLU A 497 -11.91 -27.33 14.82
C GLU A 497 -12.13 -28.70 14.17
N GLY A 498 -11.34 -29.71 14.57
CA GLY A 498 -11.44 -31.07 14.07
C GLY A 498 -10.57 -32.05 14.89
N PRO A 499 -10.88 -33.36 14.85
CA PRO A 499 -10.17 -34.37 15.66
C PRO A 499 -8.75 -34.67 15.19
N GLU A 500 -8.30 -34.11 14.06
CA GLU A 500 -6.90 -34.11 13.60
C GLU A 500 -6.09 -32.93 14.18
N ALA A 501 -6.58 -32.28 15.24
CA ALA A 501 -5.76 -31.40 16.04
C ALA A 501 -4.63 -32.21 16.69
N GLU A 502 -3.40 -32.08 16.17
CA GLU A 502 -2.23 -32.78 16.68
C GLU A 502 -2.12 -32.63 18.20
N SER A 503 -2.16 -33.77 18.89
CA SER A 503 -2.12 -33.82 20.35
C SER A 503 -0.75 -33.37 20.84
N GLY A 504 -0.70 -32.19 21.49
CA GLY A 504 0.42 -31.80 22.32
C GLY A 504 1.47 -30.91 21.65
N SER A 505 1.13 -29.64 21.47
CA SER A 505 2.08 -28.59 21.83
C SER A 505 1.36 -27.49 22.59
N SER A 506 1.56 -27.46 23.91
CA SER A 506 1.51 -26.19 24.62
C SER A 506 2.60 -25.32 24.00
N ARG A 507 2.20 -24.43 23.10
CA ARG A 507 3.07 -23.38 22.58
C ARG A 507 3.36 -22.41 23.72
N VAL A 508 4.29 -22.79 24.57
CA VAL A 508 5.12 -21.84 25.30
C VAL A 508 5.53 -20.78 24.29
N ARG A 509 5.18 -19.52 24.55
CA ARG A 509 5.69 -18.38 23.78
C ARG A 509 7.18 -18.23 24.12
N THR A 510 8.02 -19.16 23.64
CA THR A 510 9.44 -18.90 23.52
C THR A 510 9.60 -17.87 22.42
N GLU A 511 9.87 -16.63 22.83
CA GLU A 511 10.25 -15.55 21.93
C GLU A 511 11.40 -16.04 21.03
N PRO A 512 11.38 -15.75 19.72
CA PRO A 512 12.50 -16.05 18.85
C PRO A 512 13.79 -15.46 19.42
N THR A 513 14.75 -16.31 19.79
CA THR A 513 16.09 -15.85 20.14
C THR A 513 16.73 -15.28 18.88
N LEU A 514 16.72 -13.95 18.77
CA LEU A 514 17.35 -13.24 17.66
C LEU A 514 18.86 -13.50 17.61
N HIS A 515 19.43 -13.33 16.43
CA HIS A 515 20.87 -13.45 16.21
C HIS A 515 21.67 -12.54 17.14
N LYS A 516 22.82 -13.06 17.60
CA LYS A 516 23.66 -12.37 18.57
C LYS A 516 24.08 -10.98 18.07
N ASP A 517 24.49 -10.89 16.80
CA ASP A 517 24.96 -9.65 16.19
C ASP A 517 23.83 -8.61 16.06
N LEU A 518 22.60 -9.06 15.77
CA LEU A 518 21.41 -8.20 15.74
C LEU A 518 21.06 -7.70 17.14
N MET A 519 21.09 -8.58 18.16
CA MET A 519 20.87 -8.20 19.56
C MET A 519 21.95 -7.23 20.07
N GLU A 520 23.22 -7.44 19.70
CA GLU A 520 24.32 -6.54 20.06
C GLU A 520 24.15 -5.16 19.41
N ALA A 521 23.77 -5.11 18.13
CA ALA A 521 23.48 -3.86 17.43
C ALA A 521 22.29 -3.11 18.03
N ILE A 522 21.18 -3.80 18.34
CA ILE A 522 20.02 -3.21 19.02
C ILE A 522 20.40 -2.70 20.41
N SER A 523 21.17 -3.47 21.18
CA SER A 523 21.64 -3.08 22.52
C SER A 523 22.51 -1.82 22.46
N LYS A 524 23.49 -1.79 21.54
CA LYS A 524 24.36 -0.63 21.29
C LYS A 524 23.55 0.60 20.87
N ASP A 525 22.58 0.44 19.99
CA ASP A 525 21.71 1.50 19.52
C ASP A 525 20.83 2.09 20.64
N ASN A 526 20.26 1.22 21.48
CA ASN A 526 19.50 1.61 22.66
C ASN A 526 20.37 2.38 23.68
N ILE A 527 21.62 1.97 23.90
CA ILE A 527 22.58 2.69 24.75
C ILE A 527 22.89 4.07 24.17
N LEU A 528 23.13 4.17 22.86
CA LEU A 528 23.38 5.45 22.18
C LEU A 528 22.18 6.40 22.28
N TYR A 529 20.96 5.90 22.10
CA TYR A 529 19.74 6.71 22.27
C TYR A 529 19.56 7.22 23.71
N LEU A 530 19.87 6.41 24.72
CA LEU A 530 19.83 6.85 26.12
C LEU A 530 20.88 7.94 26.41
N GLN A 531 22.09 7.82 25.85
CA GLN A 531 23.13 8.85 25.94
C GLN A 531 22.73 10.15 25.23
N GLU A 532 22.06 10.04 24.07
CA GLU A 532 21.50 11.17 23.34
C GLU A 532 20.43 11.90 24.16
N GLN A 533 19.46 11.16 24.72
CA GLN A 533 18.44 11.72 25.62
C GLN A 533 19.05 12.38 26.85
N GLU A 534 20.07 11.79 27.48
CA GLU A 534 20.75 12.40 28.61
C GLU A 534 21.48 13.70 28.20
N LYS A 535 22.18 13.71 27.06
CA LYS A 535 22.84 14.90 26.52
C LYS A 535 21.83 16.01 26.22
N GLU A 536 20.68 15.67 25.64
CA GLU A 536 19.60 16.59 25.31
C GLU A 536 18.89 17.13 26.58
N ALA A 537 18.73 16.30 27.61
CA ALA A 537 18.22 16.73 28.92
C ALA A 537 19.19 17.69 29.61
N ARG A 538 20.51 17.39 29.58
CA ARG A 538 21.55 18.27 30.12
C ARG A 538 21.63 19.61 29.38
N SER A 539 21.52 19.62 28.05
CA SER A 539 21.54 20.88 27.27
C SER A 539 20.28 21.71 27.50
N ARG A 540 19.09 21.08 27.59
CA ARG A 540 17.85 21.76 28.01
C ARG A 540 17.95 22.34 29.42
N ALA A 541 18.48 21.58 30.38
CA ALA A 541 18.67 22.06 31.75
C ALA A 541 19.66 23.24 31.80
N ALA A 542 20.77 23.17 31.06
CA ALA A 542 21.72 24.27 30.95
C ALA A 542 21.07 25.53 30.33
N TYR A 543 20.29 25.37 29.25
CA TYR A 543 19.54 26.47 28.64
C TYR A 543 18.54 27.10 29.61
N ILE A 544 17.73 26.30 30.30
CA ILE A 544 16.76 26.78 31.30
C ILE A 544 17.47 27.50 32.45
N SER A 545 18.63 27.00 32.91
CA SER A 545 19.42 27.67 33.96
C SER A 545 20.10 28.97 33.50
N ALA A 546 20.22 29.19 32.18
CA ALA A 546 20.77 30.39 31.57
C ALA A 546 19.67 31.41 31.17
N LEU A 547 18.39 31.06 31.28
CA LEU A 547 17.30 32.03 31.11
C LEU A 547 17.36 33.05 32.26
N PRO A 548 17.22 34.36 31.97
CA PRO A 548 17.16 35.37 33.02
C PRO A 548 16.01 35.07 33.98
N THR A 549 16.28 35.10 35.28
CA THR A 549 15.23 35.07 36.30
C THR A 549 14.27 36.22 36.01
N SER A 550 12.97 35.92 35.88
CA SER A 550 11.95 36.94 35.58
C SER A 550 12.09 38.14 36.53
N PRO A 551 12.06 39.39 36.05
CA PRO A 551 12.14 40.55 36.92
C PRO A 551 11.04 40.50 37.98
N HIS A 552 11.43 40.54 39.26
CA HIS A 552 10.50 40.62 40.38
C HIS A 552 9.75 41.98 40.36
N TRP A 553 8.68 42.06 39.57
CA TRP A 553 7.65 43.09 39.70
C TRP A 553 6.84 42.83 40.98
N GLY A 554 7.46 43.14 42.13
CA GLY A 554 6.92 42.75 43.43
C GLY A 554 7.84 43.03 44.62
N ARG A 555 8.63 44.12 44.59
CA ARG A 555 9.22 44.68 45.83
C ARG A 555 9.35 46.19 45.70
N GLY A 556 8.41 46.91 46.29
CA GLY A 556 8.32 48.35 46.15
C GLY A 556 7.01 48.91 46.69
N PHE A 557 6.70 48.62 47.96
CA PHE A 557 6.09 49.54 48.92
C PHE A 557 6.25 48.92 50.33
N ASP A 558 6.07 49.75 51.36
CA ASP A 558 6.05 49.40 52.79
C ASP A 558 7.41 49.02 53.43
N GLU A 559 8.38 49.93 53.33
CA GLU A 559 9.14 50.34 54.52
C GLU A 559 8.45 51.58 55.13
N ASP A 560 7.50 51.37 56.03
CA ASP A 560 7.20 52.35 57.06
C ASP A 560 7.09 51.63 58.41
N LYS A 561 7.67 52.26 59.43
CA LYS A 561 7.58 51.80 60.82
C LYS A 561 6.20 52.13 61.36
N ASP A 562 5.68 51.32 62.26
CA ASP A 562 5.49 51.76 63.64
C ASP A 562 5.32 50.56 64.59
N GLU A 563 5.64 50.79 65.85
CA GLU A 563 5.64 49.78 66.91
C GLU A 563 4.23 49.67 67.53
N ASP A 564 3.72 48.44 67.75
CA ASP A 564 2.78 48.23 68.87
C ASP A 564 2.80 46.77 69.38
N GLU A 565 2.64 46.60 70.69
CA GLU A 565 2.58 45.28 71.35
C GLU A 565 1.16 44.70 71.32
N GLY A 566 1.02 43.39 71.07
CA GLY A 566 -0.28 42.72 71.15
C GLY A 566 -0.21 41.19 71.23
N SER A 567 -0.82 40.61 72.27
CA SER A 567 -0.81 39.15 72.55
C SER A 567 -1.73 38.31 71.64
N PRO A 568 -1.54 36.97 71.57
CA PRO A 568 -2.15 36.12 70.54
C PRO A 568 -3.52 35.51 70.92
N GLY A 569 -4.36 35.35 69.89
CA GLY A 569 -5.60 34.56 69.88
C GLY A 569 -6.57 35.09 68.80
N GLY A 570 -7.38 34.29 68.10
CA GLY A 570 -7.52 32.84 68.03
C GLY A 570 -8.67 32.46 67.07
N CYS A 571 -8.63 31.25 66.48
CA CYS A 571 -9.73 30.52 65.82
C CYS A 571 -10.64 31.22 64.76
N ASN A 572 -10.52 30.77 63.48
CA ASN A 572 -11.57 30.23 62.57
C ASN A 572 -13.04 30.75 62.57
N PRO A 573 -13.82 30.52 61.47
CA PRO A 573 -13.53 30.51 60.02
C PRO A 573 -14.66 31.21 59.19
N ALA A 574 -14.71 30.92 57.87
CA ALA A 574 -15.74 31.36 56.88
C ALA A 574 -15.67 32.82 56.40
N GLY A 575 -16.07 33.17 55.17
CA GLY A 575 -16.52 32.32 54.05
C GLY A 575 -17.00 33.14 52.83
N GLY A 576 -17.09 32.49 51.66
CA GLY A 576 -17.55 33.07 50.39
C GLY A 576 -16.54 34.00 49.69
N ASN A 577 -16.65 34.32 48.41
CA ASN A 577 -17.43 33.81 47.27
C ASN A 577 -17.10 34.72 46.06
N GLY A 578 -17.00 34.16 44.84
CA GLY A 578 -17.10 34.92 43.59
C GLY A 578 -15.77 35.33 42.92
N GLY A 579 -15.72 35.18 41.59
CA GLY A 579 -14.65 35.70 40.74
C GLY A 579 -14.21 34.74 39.63
N ASP A 580 -15.01 34.61 38.57
CA ASP A 580 -14.49 34.17 37.26
C ASP A 580 -13.31 35.07 36.85
N PHE A 581 -12.29 34.53 36.18
CA PHE A 581 -11.76 35.18 34.97
C PHE A 581 -11.06 34.18 34.02
N HIS A 582 -11.24 34.46 32.74
CA HIS A 582 -10.80 33.66 31.61
C HIS A 582 -9.27 33.64 31.37
N ARG A 583 -8.77 32.50 30.89
CA ARG A 583 -7.93 32.35 29.67
C ARG A 583 -6.66 33.22 29.50
N LEU A 584 -5.50 32.54 29.45
CA LEU A 584 -4.28 32.77 28.63
C LEU A 584 -3.45 31.48 28.88
N VAL A 585 -2.99 30.65 27.93
CA VAL A 585 -2.44 30.85 26.58
C VAL A 585 -1.23 31.77 26.59
N PHE A 586 -0.07 31.19 26.90
CA PHE A 586 1.11 31.17 26.03
C PHE A 586 1.84 29.84 26.22
#